data_AF-A0AA39E365-F1
#
_entry.id   AF-A0AA39E365-F1
#
_cell.length_a   1.000
_cell.length_b   1.000
_cell.length_c   1.000
_cell.angle_alpha   90.00
_cell.angle_beta   90.00
_cell.angle_gamma   90.00
#
_symmetry.space_group_name_H-M   'P 1'
#
loop_
_entity.id
_entity.type
_entity.pdbx_description
1 polymer ?
#
loop_
_entity_poly.entity_id
_entity_poly.type
_entity_poly.pdbx_seq_one_letter_code
_entity_poly.pdbx_strand_id
1 'polypeptide(L)'
;MGEVDPAFIQDTQHRPKLAVIEAEGIPLIDLSSANASNHVSQIADACKNWGFFQVINHGVPSESRRKIEDGVRKFFALPLEEKRKVSRDEVNPLGYFDTEHTKNVRDWKEVFDLVVSSPAFIPASPNPDDKELKELINQWPQYPPELREVCEEYAREMEKLAVKLLGLISLSLGLPENRFNLLFEESTNFIRLNHYPPCPIPHLALGVGRHKDSGALDILAQDDVGGLEVKRKTDGEWVRVKPTPDAYIINVGDIVQVWSNDTYESVEHRVIVNSERERFSIPFFFNPAHHLWVQPLEELTKGEKPKYRAYNWGKFFTTRKRMYPLASERRQANPVKHFVLVHGACHGAWCWYKIVALLKSSGHKVTALDLAASGINPKQVGDLRSISEYFQPLRDFMESLPADERAVLVGHSLGGLAISQAMEKFPEKVSVAVFVTASMPGPTFNISTLNQESLRRRGPLLDSQFTYDNGPNNPPTAFIFGPLCLSLNVYQMSPTEDLALGTVLMRPVRLFSEEDKSNELVLSKKYASVKRVFIISEEDKLVKKDFQLWMIEKNPPDAVKEIKGSDHMVMMSKPKELWVHLQAIAEKYS
;
A
#
# COMPACT_ATOMS: atom_id res chain seq x y z
N MET A 1 20.56 -17.58 7.87
CA MET A 1 19.51 -17.23 6.88
C MET A 1 19.59 -15.73 6.72
N GLY A 2 19.94 -15.25 5.51
CA GLY A 2 20.03 -13.81 5.28
C GLY A 2 18.68 -13.14 5.54
N GLU A 3 18.70 -11.93 6.11
CA GLU A 3 17.49 -11.13 6.27
C GLU A 3 16.83 -10.92 4.91
N VAL A 4 15.57 -11.32 4.82
CA VAL A 4 14.75 -11.17 3.62
C VAL A 4 14.19 -9.76 3.64
N ASP A 5 14.42 -8.98 2.58
CA ASP A 5 13.92 -7.62 2.45
C ASP A 5 12.38 -7.59 2.59
N PRO A 6 11.83 -6.96 3.65
CA PRO A 6 10.39 -6.93 3.89
C PRO A 6 9.59 -6.26 2.77
N ALA A 7 10.22 -5.46 1.90
CA ALA A 7 9.56 -4.79 0.78
C ALA A 7 8.90 -5.76 -0.21
N PHE A 8 9.36 -7.02 -0.29
CA PHE A 8 8.81 -8.04 -1.19
C PHE A 8 7.69 -8.87 -0.55
N ILE A 9 7.47 -8.75 0.76
CA ILE A 9 6.55 -9.62 1.49
C ILE A 9 5.11 -9.17 1.24
N GLN A 10 4.31 -10.06 0.64
CA GLN A 10 2.89 -9.86 0.46
C GLN A 10 2.13 -9.99 1.79
N ASP A 11 1.05 -9.21 1.94
CA ASP A 11 0.06 -9.41 2.99
C ASP A 11 -0.44 -10.86 3.00
N THR A 12 -0.76 -11.39 4.18
CA THR A 12 -1.11 -12.81 4.37
C THR A 12 -2.18 -13.32 3.40
N GLN A 13 -3.21 -12.52 3.12
CA GLN A 13 -4.29 -12.85 2.18
C GLN A 13 -3.90 -12.87 0.69
N HIS A 14 -2.72 -12.32 0.35
CA HIS A 14 -2.22 -12.18 -1.02
C HIS A 14 -0.99 -13.04 -1.31
N ARG A 15 -0.43 -13.70 -0.29
CA ARG A 15 0.66 -14.66 -0.46
C ARG A 15 0.25 -15.79 -1.40
N PRO A 16 1.19 -16.31 -2.20
CA PRO A 16 0.93 -17.47 -3.04
C PRO A 16 0.59 -18.69 -2.17
N LYS A 17 -0.41 -19.47 -2.59
CA LYS A 17 -0.75 -20.74 -1.94
C LYS A 17 0.31 -21.77 -2.39
N LEU A 18 0.88 -22.52 -1.46
CA LEU A 18 1.90 -23.54 -1.76
C LEU A 18 1.34 -24.77 -2.52
N ALA A 19 0.03 -24.99 -2.46
CA ALA A 19 -0.62 -26.11 -3.13
C ALA A 19 -0.90 -25.78 -4.60
N VAL A 20 -0.22 -26.51 -5.49
CA VAL A 20 -0.41 -26.44 -6.94
C VAL A 20 -1.67 -27.24 -7.30
N ILE A 21 -2.79 -26.55 -7.48
CA ILE A 21 -3.90 -27.12 -8.26
C ILE A 21 -3.56 -26.83 -9.72
N GLU A 22 -2.92 -27.80 -10.39
CA GLU A 22 -2.79 -27.80 -11.85
C GLU A 22 -4.18 -28.02 -12.47
N ALA A 23 -4.94 -26.94 -12.61
CA ALA A 23 -6.15 -26.95 -13.43
C ALA A 23 -5.76 -26.82 -14.91
N GLU A 24 -6.60 -27.38 -15.78
CA GLU A 24 -6.58 -27.14 -17.23
C GLU A 24 -6.86 -25.64 -17.46
N GLY A 25 -5.79 -24.85 -17.55
CA GLY A 25 -5.75 -23.54 -16.89
C GLY A 25 -6.38 -22.36 -17.62
N ILE A 26 -6.41 -22.37 -18.95
CA ILE A 26 -7.11 -21.41 -19.82
C ILE A 26 -7.28 -22.05 -21.22
N PRO A 27 -8.26 -21.64 -22.05
CA PRO A 27 -8.48 -22.21 -23.38
C PRO A 27 -7.25 -22.13 -24.30
N LEU A 28 -7.00 -23.17 -25.10
CA LEU A 28 -5.97 -23.21 -26.13
C LEU A 28 -6.63 -23.20 -27.52
N ILE A 29 -6.26 -22.22 -28.35
CA ILE A 29 -6.86 -21.97 -29.66
C ILE A 29 -5.80 -22.17 -30.75
N ASP A 30 -6.10 -23.06 -31.69
CA ASP A 30 -5.25 -23.30 -32.86
C ASP A 30 -5.68 -22.42 -34.03
N LEU A 31 -4.82 -21.49 -34.43
CA LEU A 31 -5.10 -20.53 -35.50
C LEU A 31 -4.73 -21.03 -36.92
N SER A 32 -4.32 -22.30 -37.06
CA SER A 32 -4.03 -22.93 -38.36
C SER A 32 -5.28 -23.31 -39.16
N SER A 33 -6.42 -23.48 -38.50
CA SER A 33 -7.62 -24.00 -39.15
C SER A 33 -8.17 -23.00 -40.18
N ALA A 34 -8.55 -23.46 -41.37
CA ALA A 34 -9.08 -22.58 -42.41
C ALA A 34 -10.49 -22.03 -42.08
N ASN A 35 -11.12 -22.48 -41.00
CA ASN A 35 -12.50 -22.12 -40.65
C ASN A 35 -12.55 -20.91 -39.70
N ALA A 36 -12.57 -19.71 -40.27
CA ALA A 36 -12.68 -18.46 -39.53
C ALA A 36 -13.87 -18.42 -38.55
N SER A 37 -15.01 -19.05 -38.88
CA SER A 37 -16.19 -19.09 -38.01
C SER A 37 -15.94 -19.85 -36.70
N ASN A 38 -15.09 -20.89 -36.75
CA ASN A 38 -14.72 -21.66 -35.56
C ASN A 38 -13.83 -20.82 -34.62
N HIS A 39 -12.85 -20.10 -35.17
CA HIS A 39 -11.99 -19.22 -34.39
C HIS A 39 -12.79 -18.13 -33.66
N VAL A 40 -13.77 -17.52 -34.34
CA VAL A 40 -14.63 -16.49 -33.76
C VAL A 40 -15.40 -17.04 -32.55
N SER A 41 -15.99 -18.23 -32.65
CA SER A 41 -16.71 -18.85 -31.53
C SER A 41 -15.79 -19.16 -30.35
N GLN A 42 -14.62 -19.76 -30.61
CA GLN A 42 -13.65 -20.12 -29.56
C GLN A 42 -13.12 -18.88 -28.84
N ILE A 43 -12.85 -17.79 -29.56
CA ILE A 43 -12.43 -16.52 -28.98
C ILE A 43 -13.56 -15.88 -28.18
N ALA A 44 -14.81 -15.93 -28.67
CA ALA A 44 -15.97 -15.45 -27.91
C ALA A 44 -16.06 -16.14 -26.54
N ASP A 45 -15.98 -17.48 -26.54
CA ASP A 45 -16.07 -18.28 -25.32
C ASP A 45 -14.89 -18.02 -24.38
N ALA A 46 -13.67 -17.90 -24.91
CA ALA A 46 -12.49 -17.59 -24.12
C ALA A 46 -12.58 -16.19 -23.48
N CYS A 47 -12.88 -15.15 -24.26
CA CYS A 47 -12.99 -13.78 -23.76
C CYS A 47 -14.11 -13.65 -22.72
N LYS A 48 -15.25 -14.29 -22.94
CA LYS A 48 -16.40 -14.26 -22.03
C LYS A 48 -16.11 -14.99 -20.72
N ASN A 49 -15.67 -16.24 -20.80
CA ASN A 49 -15.57 -17.12 -19.62
C ASN A 49 -14.26 -16.92 -18.84
N TRP A 50 -13.18 -16.55 -19.53
CA TRP A 50 -11.84 -16.44 -18.94
C TRP A 50 -11.23 -15.06 -19.05
N GLY A 51 -11.47 -14.32 -20.14
CA GLY A 51 -10.70 -13.12 -20.45
C GLY A 51 -9.22 -13.39 -20.77
N PHE A 52 -8.84 -14.68 -20.82
CA PHE A 52 -7.51 -15.20 -21.11
C PHE A 52 -7.61 -16.42 -22.01
N PHE A 53 -6.65 -16.62 -22.90
CA PHE A 53 -6.48 -17.84 -23.69
C PHE A 53 -5.05 -17.96 -24.23
N GLN A 54 -4.68 -19.13 -24.72
CA GLN A 54 -3.44 -19.38 -25.44
C GLN A 54 -3.73 -19.52 -26.93
N VAL A 55 -2.81 -19.08 -27.77
CA VAL A 55 -2.87 -19.31 -29.22
C VAL A 55 -1.62 -20.04 -29.70
N ILE A 56 -1.81 -21.04 -30.56
CA ILE A 56 -0.75 -21.75 -31.31
C ILE A 56 -1.00 -21.61 -32.81
N ASN A 57 0.02 -21.92 -33.61
CA ASN A 57 -0.03 -21.76 -35.08
C ASN A 57 -0.49 -20.35 -35.50
N HIS A 58 -0.05 -19.35 -34.74
CA HIS A 58 -0.47 -17.95 -34.84
C HIS A 58 0.10 -17.21 -36.06
N GLY A 59 1.10 -17.76 -36.74
CA GLY A 59 1.72 -17.20 -37.94
C GLY A 59 2.99 -16.39 -37.70
N VAL A 60 3.26 -15.96 -36.46
CA VAL A 60 4.54 -15.36 -36.07
C VAL A 60 5.70 -16.34 -36.29
N PRO A 61 6.78 -15.95 -36.99
CA PRO A 61 7.95 -16.81 -37.22
C PRO A 61 8.66 -17.22 -35.92
N SER A 62 8.97 -18.51 -35.78
CA SER A 62 9.66 -19.03 -34.58
C SER A 62 11.05 -18.42 -34.36
N GLU A 63 11.71 -17.98 -35.45
CA GLU A 63 12.99 -17.30 -35.37
C GLU A 63 12.90 -15.93 -34.67
N SER A 64 11.85 -15.16 -34.93
CA SER A 64 11.63 -13.85 -34.29
C SER A 64 11.52 -14.02 -32.76
N ARG A 65 10.77 -15.03 -32.30
CA ARG A 65 10.67 -15.39 -30.89
C ARG A 65 12.00 -15.82 -30.28
N ARG A 66 12.75 -16.71 -30.94
CA ARG A 66 14.07 -17.17 -30.45
C ARG A 66 15.06 -16.01 -30.32
N LYS A 67 15.11 -15.10 -31.30
CA LYS A 67 16.00 -13.94 -31.27
C LYS A 67 15.70 -13.03 -30.08
N ILE A 68 14.43 -12.70 -29.84
CA ILE A 68 14.08 -11.82 -28.72
C ILE A 68 14.33 -12.49 -27.38
N GLU A 69 14.05 -13.78 -27.23
CA GLU A 69 14.36 -14.52 -26.01
C GLU A 69 15.87 -14.54 -25.71
N ASP A 70 16.71 -14.74 -26.72
CA ASP A 70 18.17 -14.68 -26.59
C ASP A 70 18.66 -13.25 -26.23
N GLY A 71 18.15 -12.22 -26.92
CA GLY A 71 18.48 -10.82 -26.64
C GLY A 71 18.11 -10.39 -25.22
N VAL A 72 16.93 -10.79 -24.74
CA VAL A 72 16.46 -10.55 -23.38
C VAL A 72 17.38 -11.19 -22.34
N ARG A 73 17.76 -12.47 -22.54
CA ARG A 73 18.67 -13.19 -21.64
C ARG A 73 20.04 -12.52 -21.59
N LYS A 74 20.61 -12.18 -22.75
CA LYS A 74 21.90 -11.47 -22.85
C LYS A 74 21.87 -10.12 -22.14
N PHE A 75 20.79 -9.36 -22.29
CA PHE A 75 20.63 -8.07 -21.61
C PHE A 75 20.56 -8.21 -20.09
N PHE A 76 19.69 -9.10 -19.57
CA PHE A 76 19.52 -9.23 -18.11
C PHE A 76 20.70 -9.91 -17.41
N ALA A 77 21.52 -10.67 -18.15
CA ALA A 77 22.79 -11.22 -17.67
C ALA A 77 23.89 -10.16 -17.47
N LEU A 78 23.71 -8.93 -17.96
CA LEU A 78 24.68 -7.86 -17.74
C LEU A 78 24.78 -7.45 -16.26
N PRO A 79 25.96 -6.95 -15.82
CA PRO A 79 26.11 -6.31 -14.53
C PRO A 79 25.08 -5.18 -14.34
N LEU A 80 24.63 -5.00 -13.09
CA LEU A 80 23.63 -3.99 -12.74
C LEU A 80 24.02 -2.57 -13.20
N GLU A 81 25.31 -2.23 -13.13
CA GLU A 81 25.83 -0.93 -13.58
C GLU A 81 25.62 -0.69 -15.07
N GLU A 82 25.77 -1.73 -15.91
CA GLU A 82 25.53 -1.65 -17.36
C GLU A 82 24.04 -1.52 -17.65
N LYS A 83 23.19 -2.29 -16.97
CA LYS A 83 21.73 -2.19 -17.10
C LYS A 83 21.23 -0.79 -16.71
N ARG A 84 21.82 -0.19 -15.67
CA ARG A 84 21.47 1.15 -15.17
C ARG A 84 21.84 2.31 -16.09
N LYS A 85 22.69 2.11 -17.10
CA LYS A 85 23.01 3.15 -18.11
C LYS A 85 21.80 3.53 -18.97
N VAL A 86 20.80 2.64 -19.04
CA VAL A 86 19.54 2.84 -19.76
C VAL A 86 18.35 2.82 -18.80
N SER A 87 18.57 3.23 -17.55
CA SER A 87 17.49 3.33 -16.56
C SER A 87 16.44 4.36 -16.95
N ARG A 88 15.21 4.12 -16.52
CA ARG A 88 14.16 5.15 -16.51
C ARG A 88 14.60 6.35 -15.66
N ASP A 89 14.10 7.53 -15.99
CA ASP A 89 14.27 8.76 -15.20
C ASP A 89 12.96 9.57 -15.07
N GLU A 90 13.03 10.76 -14.46
CA GLU A 90 11.88 11.68 -14.27
C GLU A 90 11.18 12.06 -15.56
N VAL A 91 11.98 12.23 -16.60
CA VAL A 91 11.58 12.68 -17.92
C VAL A 91 11.28 11.48 -18.81
N ASN A 92 12.05 10.41 -18.79
CA ASN A 92 11.84 9.27 -19.66
C ASN A 92 11.48 7.99 -18.89
N PRO A 93 10.19 7.56 -18.90
CA PRO A 93 9.75 6.37 -18.21
C PRO A 93 10.09 5.05 -18.95
N LEU A 94 10.94 5.08 -19.98
CA LEU A 94 11.36 3.91 -20.76
C LEU A 94 12.74 3.43 -20.34
N GLY A 95 13.06 2.17 -20.60
CA GLY A 95 14.32 1.54 -20.23
C GLY A 95 14.25 0.68 -18.96
N TYR A 96 15.41 0.44 -18.35
CA TYR A 96 15.62 -0.49 -17.25
C TYR A 96 15.04 0.00 -15.92
N PHE A 97 14.49 -0.92 -15.12
CA PHE A 97 14.01 -0.65 -13.76
C PHE A 97 13.90 -1.94 -12.91
N ASP A 98 14.28 -1.89 -11.63
CA ASP A 98 14.38 -3.04 -10.71
C ASP A 98 13.62 -2.84 -9.37
N THR A 99 12.79 -1.81 -9.31
CA THR A 99 12.02 -1.43 -8.10
C THR A 99 10.54 -1.21 -8.42
N GLU A 100 9.97 -1.93 -9.39
CA GLU A 100 8.52 -1.90 -9.66
C GLU A 100 7.73 -2.29 -8.40
N HIS A 101 6.58 -1.66 -8.21
CA HIS A 101 5.65 -2.00 -7.15
C HIS A 101 4.28 -2.31 -7.72
N THR A 102 3.65 -3.36 -7.22
CA THR A 102 2.25 -3.65 -7.46
C THR A 102 1.49 -3.57 -6.14
N LYS A 103 0.48 -2.70 -6.07
CA LYS A 103 -0.31 -2.46 -4.85
C LYS A 103 0.56 -2.11 -3.63
N ASN A 104 1.59 -1.28 -3.82
CA ASN A 104 2.55 -0.82 -2.81
C ASN A 104 3.47 -1.91 -2.23
N VAL A 105 3.59 -3.07 -2.87
CA VAL A 105 4.57 -4.10 -2.52
C VAL A 105 5.56 -4.23 -3.66
N ARG A 106 6.85 -4.36 -3.35
CA ARG A 106 7.91 -4.49 -4.36
C ARG A 106 7.76 -5.83 -5.08
N ASP A 107 7.77 -5.77 -6.40
CA ASP A 107 7.69 -6.94 -7.26
C ASP A 107 9.07 -7.63 -7.33
N TRP A 108 9.11 -8.97 -7.23
CA TRP A 108 10.34 -9.75 -7.38
C TRP A 108 10.73 -9.91 -8.85
N LYS A 109 11.06 -8.78 -9.50
CA LYS A 109 11.47 -8.73 -10.90
C LYS A 109 12.31 -7.50 -11.20
N GLU A 110 13.01 -7.57 -12.32
CA GLU A 110 13.51 -6.42 -13.04
C GLU A 110 12.90 -6.37 -14.44
N VAL A 111 12.84 -5.17 -15.03
CA VAL A 111 12.14 -4.91 -16.29
C VAL A 111 12.92 -3.97 -17.20
N PHE A 112 12.61 -4.03 -18.49
CA PHE A 112 13.04 -3.05 -19.49
C PHE A 112 11.86 -2.71 -20.41
N ASP A 113 11.46 -1.44 -20.45
CA ASP A 113 10.32 -0.97 -21.25
C ASP A 113 10.75 -0.23 -22.50
N LEU A 114 10.05 -0.47 -23.61
CA LEU A 114 10.21 0.26 -24.85
C LEU A 114 8.87 0.50 -25.54
N VAL A 115 8.69 1.66 -26.14
CA VAL A 115 7.54 1.93 -27.03
C VAL A 115 7.81 1.34 -28.40
N VAL A 116 6.76 0.91 -29.09
CA VAL A 116 6.88 0.34 -30.44
C VAL A 116 7.25 1.42 -31.46
N SER A 117 6.56 2.56 -31.40
CA SER A 117 6.86 3.76 -32.19
C SER A 117 7.69 4.71 -31.36
N SER A 118 8.94 4.97 -31.75
CA SER A 118 9.84 5.92 -31.06
C SER A 118 10.23 7.06 -32.01
N PRO A 119 9.93 8.33 -31.69
CA PRO A 119 9.26 8.78 -30.46
C PRO A 119 7.76 8.44 -30.42
N ALA A 120 7.25 8.21 -29.21
CA ALA A 120 5.81 8.18 -28.92
C ALA A 120 5.39 9.42 -28.13
N PHE A 121 4.11 9.76 -28.20
CA PHE A 121 3.55 10.93 -27.50
C PHE A 121 2.45 10.51 -26.53
N ILE A 122 2.51 11.05 -25.32
CA ILE A 122 1.46 10.91 -24.29
C ILE A 122 1.19 12.26 -23.64
N PRO A 123 0.02 12.48 -23.01
CA PRO A 123 -0.21 13.70 -22.22
C PRO A 123 0.85 13.90 -21.12
N ALA A 124 1.31 15.13 -20.94
CA ALA A 124 2.31 15.47 -19.92
C ALA A 124 1.75 15.35 -18.49
N SER A 125 0.46 15.62 -18.31
CA SER A 125 -0.23 15.45 -17.03
C SER A 125 -1.63 14.85 -17.18
N PRO A 126 -2.19 14.28 -16.09
CA PRO A 126 -3.55 13.75 -16.09
C PRO A 126 -4.63 14.84 -15.98
N ASN A 127 -4.26 16.12 -15.81
CA ASN A 127 -5.21 17.22 -15.76
C ASN A 127 -5.98 17.30 -17.10
N PRO A 128 -7.32 17.25 -17.11
CA PRO A 128 -8.11 17.34 -18.34
C PRO A 128 -7.89 18.64 -19.13
N ASP A 129 -7.56 19.75 -18.46
CA ASP A 129 -7.37 21.05 -19.09
C ASP A 129 -5.99 21.24 -19.72
N ASP A 130 -5.03 20.40 -19.34
CA ASP A 130 -3.66 20.43 -19.84
C ASP A 130 -3.57 19.71 -21.19
N LYS A 131 -3.04 20.39 -22.21
CA LYS A 131 -2.89 19.84 -23.57
C LYS A 131 -1.45 19.53 -23.94
N GLU A 132 -0.51 19.74 -23.02
CA GLU A 132 0.90 19.46 -23.28
C GLU A 132 1.11 17.97 -23.51
N LEU A 133 1.94 17.64 -24.50
CA LEU A 133 2.37 16.29 -24.81
C LEU A 133 3.83 16.12 -24.41
N LYS A 134 4.11 14.92 -23.90
CA LYS A 134 5.42 14.45 -23.51
C LYS A 134 5.89 13.42 -24.51
N GLU A 135 7.12 13.61 -24.98
CA GLU A 135 7.81 12.70 -25.88
C GLU A 135 8.42 11.53 -25.08
N LEU A 136 8.29 10.31 -25.61
CA LEU A 136 8.87 9.10 -25.08
C LEU A 136 9.86 8.54 -26.10
N ILE A 137 11.13 8.39 -25.71
CA ILE A 137 12.21 7.94 -26.59
C ILE A 137 12.80 6.64 -26.05
N ASN A 138 12.93 5.61 -26.88
CA ASN A 138 13.55 4.36 -26.47
C ASN A 138 15.04 4.55 -26.11
N GLN A 139 15.45 3.98 -24.97
CA GLN A 139 16.83 4.01 -24.48
C GLN A 139 17.52 2.68 -24.73
N TRP A 140 18.38 2.60 -25.75
CA TRP A 140 19.00 1.32 -26.14
C TRP A 140 20.35 1.10 -25.46
N PRO A 141 20.61 -0.10 -24.89
CA PRO A 141 21.91 -0.42 -24.30
C PRO A 141 22.97 -0.62 -25.39
N GLN A 142 24.24 -0.50 -25.00
CA GLN A 142 25.36 -0.79 -25.91
C GLN A 142 25.50 -2.29 -26.20
N TYR A 143 25.08 -3.15 -25.26
CA TYR A 143 25.07 -4.60 -25.40
C TYR A 143 23.72 -5.18 -24.90
N PRO A 144 23.18 -6.23 -25.54
CA PRO A 144 23.63 -6.76 -26.82
C PRO A 144 23.29 -5.78 -27.97
N PRO A 145 24.20 -5.54 -28.94
CA PRO A 145 23.98 -4.55 -30.00
C PRO A 145 22.77 -4.88 -30.89
N GLU A 146 22.42 -6.17 -31.00
CA GLU A 146 21.26 -6.66 -31.74
C GLU A 146 19.92 -6.41 -31.03
N LEU A 147 19.89 -6.01 -29.74
CA LEU A 147 18.65 -5.92 -28.95
C LEU A 147 17.61 -5.02 -29.63
N ARG A 148 18.07 -3.90 -30.18
CA ARG A 148 17.19 -2.94 -30.86
C ARG A 148 16.49 -3.57 -32.06
N GLU A 149 17.26 -4.11 -32.99
CA GLU A 149 16.73 -4.68 -34.23
C GLU A 149 15.77 -5.83 -33.94
N VAL A 150 16.12 -6.67 -32.97
CA VAL A 150 15.31 -7.82 -32.55
C VAL A 150 14.00 -7.38 -31.87
N CYS A 151 14.03 -6.36 -31.01
CA CYS A 151 12.82 -5.77 -30.42
C CYS A 151 11.91 -5.15 -31.49
N GLU A 152 12.47 -4.43 -32.45
CA GLU A 152 11.73 -3.81 -33.56
C GLU A 152 11.13 -4.89 -34.49
N GLU A 153 11.85 -5.98 -34.78
CA GLU A 153 11.33 -7.14 -35.53
C GLU A 153 10.17 -7.81 -34.79
N TYR A 154 10.36 -8.12 -33.51
CA TYR A 154 9.32 -8.72 -32.68
C TYR A 154 8.07 -7.84 -32.59
N ALA A 155 8.25 -6.52 -32.42
CA ALA A 155 7.14 -5.57 -32.36
C ALA A 155 6.25 -5.62 -33.61
N ARG A 156 6.85 -5.65 -34.82
CA ARG A 156 6.11 -5.76 -36.08
C ARG A 156 5.28 -7.03 -36.18
N GLU A 157 5.81 -8.15 -35.71
CA GLU A 157 5.09 -9.42 -35.70
C GLU A 157 3.97 -9.45 -34.65
N MET A 158 4.20 -8.85 -33.48
CA MET A 158 3.18 -8.71 -32.45
C MET A 158 2.04 -7.78 -32.88
N GLU A 159 2.32 -6.69 -33.58
CA GLU A 159 1.29 -5.80 -34.14
C GLU A 159 0.39 -6.52 -35.15
N LYS A 160 0.98 -7.30 -36.07
CA LYS A 160 0.20 -8.11 -37.02
C LYS A 160 -0.70 -9.12 -36.30
N LEU A 161 -0.17 -9.80 -35.29
CA LEU A 161 -0.94 -10.76 -34.49
C LEU A 161 -2.05 -10.05 -33.69
N ALA A 162 -1.76 -8.91 -33.07
CA ALA A 162 -2.72 -8.13 -32.30
C ALA A 162 -3.88 -7.64 -33.16
N VAL A 163 -3.61 -7.12 -34.36
CA VAL A 163 -4.65 -6.71 -35.32
C VAL A 163 -5.54 -7.90 -35.71
N LYS A 164 -4.94 -9.06 -36.03
CA LYS A 164 -5.69 -10.29 -36.35
C LYS A 164 -6.58 -10.73 -35.18
N LEU A 165 -6.04 -10.78 -33.97
CA LEU A 165 -6.80 -11.19 -32.78
C LEU A 165 -7.92 -10.20 -32.43
N LEU A 166 -7.65 -8.90 -32.53
CA LEU A 166 -8.64 -7.87 -32.27
C LEU A 166 -9.77 -7.90 -33.32
N GLY A 167 -9.45 -8.22 -34.58
CA GLY A 167 -10.45 -8.44 -35.62
C GLY A 167 -11.37 -9.62 -35.31
N LEU A 168 -10.81 -10.73 -34.84
CA LEU A 168 -11.60 -11.90 -34.40
C LEU A 168 -12.46 -11.60 -33.16
N ILE A 169 -11.95 -10.81 -32.21
CA ILE A 169 -12.70 -10.32 -31.05
C ILE A 169 -13.85 -9.38 -31.50
N SER A 170 -13.62 -8.58 -32.54
CA SER A 170 -14.66 -7.72 -33.12
C SER A 170 -15.79 -8.53 -33.74
N LEU A 171 -15.43 -9.51 -34.58
CA LEU A 171 -16.39 -10.44 -35.17
C LEU A 171 -17.17 -11.22 -34.11
N SER A 172 -16.52 -11.63 -33.02
CA SER A 172 -17.17 -12.38 -31.93
C SER A 172 -18.16 -11.54 -31.11
N LEU A 173 -18.07 -10.22 -31.20
CA LEU A 173 -19.04 -9.26 -30.65
C LEU A 173 -20.16 -8.91 -31.65
N GLY A 174 -20.13 -9.47 -32.87
CA GLY A 174 -21.08 -9.15 -33.94
C GLY A 174 -20.78 -7.84 -34.67
N LEU A 175 -19.55 -7.34 -34.58
CA LEU A 175 -19.09 -6.12 -35.24
C LEU A 175 -18.28 -6.44 -36.51
N PRO A 176 -18.10 -5.48 -37.43
CA PRO A 176 -17.18 -5.65 -38.56
C PRO A 176 -15.74 -5.91 -38.08
N GLU A 177 -15.01 -6.80 -38.75
CA GLU A 177 -13.63 -7.18 -38.39
C GLU A 177 -12.69 -5.98 -38.20
N ASN A 178 -12.82 -4.95 -39.05
CA ASN A 178 -11.99 -3.76 -39.04
C ASN A 178 -12.50 -2.64 -38.10
N ARG A 179 -13.53 -2.88 -37.29
CA ARG A 179 -14.19 -1.85 -36.48
C ARG A 179 -13.24 -1.10 -35.55
N PHE A 180 -12.16 -1.74 -35.12
CA PHE A 180 -11.19 -1.16 -34.18
C PHE A 180 -9.93 -0.59 -34.84
N ASN A 181 -9.70 -0.79 -36.15
CA ASN A 181 -8.40 -0.51 -36.78
C ASN A 181 -7.94 0.96 -36.63
N LEU A 182 -8.85 1.91 -36.79
CA LEU A 182 -8.55 3.35 -36.69
C LEU A 182 -8.25 3.82 -35.26
N LEU A 183 -8.54 2.99 -34.24
CA LEU A 183 -8.32 3.36 -32.84
C LEU A 183 -6.85 3.24 -32.43
N PHE A 184 -6.02 2.59 -33.25
CA PHE A 184 -4.62 2.27 -32.98
C PHE A 184 -3.63 3.01 -33.92
N GLU A 185 -4.13 3.92 -34.76
CA GLU A 185 -3.27 4.91 -35.41
C GLU A 185 -2.61 5.78 -34.31
N GLU A 186 -1.30 6.00 -34.38
CA GLU A 186 -0.55 6.67 -33.30
C GLU A 186 -0.70 5.98 -31.92
N SER A 187 -0.82 4.66 -31.92
CA SER A 187 -0.94 3.83 -30.72
C SER A 187 0.15 4.06 -29.70
N THR A 188 -0.20 3.89 -28.43
CA THR A 188 0.75 3.88 -27.30
C THR A 188 1.22 2.46 -26.99
N ASN A 189 1.46 1.64 -28.02
CA ASN A 189 1.92 0.27 -27.88
C ASN A 189 3.30 0.24 -27.23
N PHE A 190 3.53 -0.72 -26.33
CA PHE A 190 4.83 -0.91 -25.72
C PHE A 190 5.12 -2.38 -25.44
N ILE A 191 6.40 -2.72 -25.36
CA ILE A 191 6.90 -4.03 -24.97
C ILE A 191 7.58 -3.87 -23.61
N ARG A 192 7.36 -4.84 -22.73
CA ARG A 192 8.09 -4.97 -21.47
C ARG A 192 8.86 -6.28 -21.48
N LEU A 193 10.18 -6.19 -21.34
CA LEU A 193 11.02 -7.36 -21.10
C LEU A 193 11.04 -7.56 -19.58
N ASN A 194 10.63 -8.73 -19.08
CA ASN A 194 10.68 -9.03 -17.64
C ASN A 194 11.67 -10.16 -17.36
N HIS A 195 12.44 -10.01 -16.29
CA HIS A 195 13.28 -11.06 -15.70
C HIS A 195 12.95 -11.22 -14.22
N TYR A 196 12.66 -12.46 -13.82
CA TYR A 196 12.36 -12.86 -12.45
C TYR A 196 13.48 -13.77 -11.95
N PRO A 197 14.42 -13.28 -11.13
CA PRO A 197 15.49 -14.13 -10.60
C PRO A 197 14.94 -15.15 -9.58
N PRO A 198 15.65 -16.26 -9.31
CA PRO A 198 15.26 -17.20 -8.26
C PRO A 198 15.04 -16.49 -6.93
N CYS A 199 13.90 -16.78 -6.30
CA CYS A 199 13.47 -16.15 -5.06
C CYS A 199 13.67 -17.10 -3.87
N PRO A 200 14.38 -16.70 -2.80
CA PRO A 200 14.58 -17.54 -1.63
C PRO A 200 13.31 -17.67 -0.75
N ILE A 201 12.31 -16.82 -0.97
CA ILE A 201 11.04 -16.77 -0.22
C ILE A 201 9.81 -16.79 -1.14
N PRO A 202 9.67 -17.81 -2.01
CA PRO A 202 8.63 -17.84 -3.02
C PRO A 202 7.21 -17.95 -2.44
N HIS A 203 7.10 -18.31 -1.16
CA HIS A 203 5.85 -18.37 -0.40
C HIS A 203 5.41 -17.03 0.21
N LEU A 204 6.28 -16.00 0.17
CA LEU A 204 6.01 -14.66 0.71
C LEU A 204 6.00 -13.58 -0.37
N ALA A 205 6.74 -13.76 -1.46
CA ALA A 205 6.86 -12.78 -2.54
C ALA A 205 6.04 -13.16 -3.78
N LEU A 206 5.77 -12.16 -4.61
CA LEU A 206 5.25 -12.33 -5.96
C LEU A 206 6.21 -11.65 -6.94
N GLY A 207 6.32 -12.21 -8.13
CA GLY A 207 7.05 -11.61 -9.25
C GLY A 207 6.29 -10.40 -9.79
N VAL A 208 4.95 -10.48 -9.79
CA VAL A 208 4.05 -9.34 -9.99
C VAL A 208 2.84 -9.54 -9.10
N GLY A 209 2.49 -8.52 -8.31
CA GLY A 209 1.27 -8.53 -7.51
C GLY A 209 -0.02 -8.65 -8.34
N ARG A 210 -1.16 -8.79 -7.68
CA ARG A 210 -2.46 -8.89 -8.35
C ARG A 210 -2.82 -7.57 -9.07
N HIS A 211 -3.18 -7.67 -10.34
CA HIS A 211 -3.58 -6.52 -11.16
C HIS A 211 -4.47 -6.95 -12.32
N LYS A 212 -5.05 -5.95 -13.00
CA LYS A 212 -5.72 -6.06 -14.28
C LYS A 212 -4.97 -5.18 -15.26
N ASP A 213 -4.86 -5.62 -16.51
CA ASP A 213 -4.24 -4.81 -17.54
C ASP A 213 -5.21 -3.79 -18.09
N SER A 214 -4.71 -2.59 -18.27
CA SER A 214 -5.52 -1.44 -18.63
C SER A 214 -5.68 -1.23 -20.13
N GLY A 215 -4.89 -1.93 -20.94
CA GLY A 215 -4.90 -1.81 -22.40
C GLY A 215 -6.12 -2.41 -23.09
N ALA A 216 -6.02 -2.61 -24.41
CA ALA A 216 -7.02 -3.34 -25.16
C ALA A 216 -6.75 -4.84 -25.15
N LEU A 217 -5.52 -5.23 -25.51
CA LEU A 217 -5.13 -6.63 -25.65
C LEU A 217 -3.65 -6.78 -25.31
N ASP A 218 -3.30 -7.82 -24.57
CA ASP A 218 -1.90 -8.13 -24.28
C ASP A 218 -1.53 -9.48 -24.90
N ILE A 219 -0.31 -9.55 -25.45
CA ILE A 219 0.26 -10.74 -26.07
C ILE A 219 1.54 -11.08 -25.32
N LEU A 220 1.51 -12.18 -24.57
CA LEU A 220 2.58 -12.59 -23.67
C LEU A 220 3.31 -13.82 -24.21
N ALA A 221 4.59 -13.64 -24.54
CA ALA A 221 5.53 -14.76 -24.58
C ALA A 221 6.05 -15.06 -23.17
N GLN A 222 6.13 -16.34 -22.82
CA GLN A 222 6.79 -16.82 -21.62
C GLN A 222 7.67 -18.03 -21.92
N ASP A 223 8.63 -18.30 -21.04
CA ASP A 223 9.46 -19.50 -21.07
C ASP A 223 8.75 -20.74 -20.49
N ASP A 224 9.51 -21.83 -20.32
CA ASP A 224 9.07 -23.11 -19.78
C ASP A 224 8.98 -23.15 -18.25
N VAL A 225 9.45 -22.12 -17.54
CA VAL A 225 9.32 -22.02 -16.07
C VAL A 225 7.90 -21.64 -15.70
N GLY A 226 7.30 -20.73 -16.48
CA GLY A 226 6.00 -20.16 -16.21
C GLY A 226 5.97 -19.36 -14.91
N GLY A 227 4.89 -18.64 -14.65
CA GLY A 227 4.72 -17.93 -13.36
C GLY A 227 3.34 -17.32 -13.20
N LEU A 228 2.68 -17.12 -14.34
CA LEU A 228 1.35 -16.54 -14.41
C LEU A 228 0.30 -17.40 -13.68
N GLU A 229 -0.49 -16.71 -12.87
CA GLU A 229 -1.74 -17.20 -12.30
C GLU A 229 -2.87 -16.23 -12.66
N VAL A 230 -3.99 -16.78 -13.13
CA VAL A 230 -5.19 -16.05 -13.53
C VAL A 230 -6.29 -16.34 -12.53
N LYS A 231 -7.03 -15.32 -12.10
CA LYS A 231 -8.15 -15.51 -11.18
C LYS A 231 -9.38 -15.98 -11.93
N ARG A 232 -9.76 -17.24 -11.74
CA ARG A 232 -10.90 -17.85 -12.41
C ARG A 232 -12.20 -17.20 -11.93
N LYS A 233 -13.07 -16.83 -12.87
CA LYS A 233 -14.31 -16.09 -12.58
C LYS A 233 -15.35 -16.91 -11.80
N THR A 234 -15.40 -18.23 -12.02
CA THR A 234 -16.46 -19.10 -11.48
C THR A 234 -16.39 -19.28 -9.97
N ASP A 235 -15.20 -19.26 -9.39
CA ASP A 235 -14.97 -19.51 -7.96
C ASP A 235 -13.97 -18.54 -7.31
N GLY A 236 -13.33 -17.66 -8.09
CA GLY A 236 -12.34 -16.70 -7.59
C GLY A 236 -10.98 -17.31 -7.25
N GLU A 237 -10.75 -18.58 -7.57
CA GLU A 237 -9.49 -19.26 -7.31
C GLU A 237 -8.40 -18.86 -8.30
N TRP A 238 -7.15 -18.89 -7.84
CA TRP A 238 -5.98 -18.63 -8.68
C TRP A 238 -5.62 -19.89 -9.48
N VAL A 239 -5.56 -19.76 -10.80
CA VAL A 239 -5.29 -20.85 -11.73
C VAL A 239 -3.95 -20.62 -12.40
N ARG A 240 -3.05 -21.59 -12.26
CA ARG A 240 -1.73 -21.59 -12.90
C ARG A 240 -1.87 -21.77 -14.41
N VAL A 241 -1.30 -20.85 -15.19
CA VAL A 241 -1.25 -21.01 -16.65
C VAL A 241 -0.04 -21.88 -17.02
N LYS A 242 -0.33 -23.08 -17.52
CA LYS A 242 0.69 -24.04 -17.97
C LYS A 242 1.43 -23.48 -19.19
N PRO A 243 2.78 -23.45 -19.19
CA PRO A 243 3.56 -23.13 -20.37
C PRO A 243 3.23 -24.10 -21.52
N THR A 244 2.82 -23.56 -22.67
CA THR A 244 2.61 -24.33 -23.90
C THR A 244 3.70 -23.94 -24.90
N PRO A 245 4.46 -24.91 -25.45
CA PRO A 245 5.48 -24.64 -26.45
C PRO A 245 4.91 -23.86 -27.64
N ASP A 246 5.67 -22.89 -28.14
CA ASP A 246 5.30 -22.05 -29.28
C ASP A 246 3.92 -21.37 -29.17
N ALA A 247 3.41 -21.17 -27.94
CA ALA A 247 2.16 -20.45 -27.71
C ALA A 247 2.40 -19.02 -27.24
N TYR A 248 1.47 -18.14 -27.55
CA TYR A 248 1.30 -16.84 -26.87
C TYR A 248 0.08 -16.89 -25.95
N ILE A 249 0.20 -16.29 -24.76
CA ILE A 249 -0.93 -16.05 -23.88
C ILE A 249 -1.53 -14.71 -24.23
N ILE A 250 -2.84 -14.66 -24.40
CA ILE A 250 -3.61 -13.49 -24.75
C ILE A 250 -4.54 -13.16 -23.59
N ASN A 251 -4.63 -11.89 -23.22
CA ASN A 251 -5.67 -11.40 -22.33
C ASN A 251 -6.31 -10.11 -22.83
N VAL A 252 -7.60 -9.98 -22.56
CA VAL A 252 -8.33 -8.74 -22.80
C VAL A 252 -8.11 -7.77 -21.64
N GLY A 253 -7.83 -6.51 -21.97
CA GLY A 253 -7.65 -5.46 -20.98
C GLY A 253 -8.92 -4.65 -20.71
N ASP A 254 -8.80 -3.69 -19.80
CA ASP A 254 -9.91 -2.84 -19.33
C ASP A 254 -10.62 -2.12 -20.49
N ILE A 255 -9.91 -1.77 -21.58
CA ILE A 255 -10.51 -1.08 -22.73
C ILE A 255 -11.52 -1.96 -23.46
N VAL A 256 -11.20 -3.23 -23.72
CA VAL A 256 -12.14 -4.17 -24.36
C VAL A 256 -13.33 -4.46 -23.45
N GLN A 257 -13.12 -4.49 -22.13
CA GLN A 257 -14.22 -4.59 -21.17
C GLN A 257 -15.16 -3.38 -21.25
N VAL A 258 -14.61 -2.17 -21.35
CA VAL A 258 -15.41 -0.94 -21.50
C VAL A 258 -16.15 -0.93 -22.84
N TRP A 259 -15.46 -1.17 -23.96
CA TRP A 259 -16.07 -1.21 -25.30
C TRP A 259 -17.22 -2.21 -25.38
N SER A 260 -17.02 -3.39 -24.80
CA SER A 260 -18.00 -4.48 -24.83
C SER A 260 -19.08 -4.39 -23.74
N ASN A 261 -19.05 -3.36 -22.89
CA ASN A 261 -20.01 -3.12 -21.80
C ASN A 261 -20.16 -4.33 -20.84
N ASP A 262 -19.03 -4.93 -20.46
CA ASP A 262 -18.88 -6.20 -19.69
C ASP A 262 -19.24 -7.49 -20.42
N THR A 263 -19.46 -7.48 -21.74
CA THR A 263 -19.61 -8.75 -22.46
C THR A 263 -18.34 -9.57 -22.35
N TYR A 264 -17.18 -8.90 -22.46
CA TYR A 264 -15.87 -9.43 -22.11
C TYR A 264 -15.33 -8.68 -20.88
N GLU A 265 -14.56 -9.37 -20.06
CA GLU A 265 -14.06 -8.80 -18.80
C GLU A 265 -12.55 -9.04 -18.70
N SER A 266 -11.83 -7.98 -18.35
CA SER A 266 -10.43 -7.94 -17.95
C SER A 266 -10.26 -8.65 -16.62
N VAL A 267 -9.38 -9.64 -16.56
CA VAL A 267 -9.29 -10.54 -15.40
C VAL A 267 -8.07 -10.24 -14.54
N GLU A 268 -8.28 -10.33 -13.22
CA GLU A 268 -7.20 -10.17 -12.26
C GLU A 268 -6.20 -11.33 -12.39
N HIS A 269 -4.93 -11.00 -12.53
CA HIS A 269 -3.85 -11.99 -12.67
C HIS A 269 -2.64 -11.55 -11.83
N ARG A 270 -1.74 -12.50 -11.54
CA ARG A 270 -0.49 -12.28 -10.80
C ARG A 270 0.62 -13.19 -11.31
N VAL A 271 1.85 -12.96 -10.88
CA VAL A 271 2.99 -13.83 -11.23
C VAL A 271 3.64 -14.34 -9.96
N ILE A 272 3.67 -15.66 -9.77
CA ILE A 272 4.42 -16.30 -8.69
C ILE A 272 5.89 -16.47 -9.08
N VAL A 273 6.76 -16.56 -8.07
CA VAL A 273 8.19 -16.85 -8.23
C VAL A 273 8.53 -18.21 -7.65
N ASN A 274 9.70 -18.72 -7.99
CA ASN A 274 10.23 -20.00 -7.50
C ASN A 274 11.69 -19.82 -7.05
N SER A 275 12.21 -20.78 -6.30
CA SER A 275 13.56 -20.71 -5.72
C SER A 275 14.66 -21.34 -6.57
N GLU A 276 14.33 -21.93 -7.73
CA GLU A 276 15.24 -22.82 -8.47
C GLU A 276 15.72 -22.22 -9.80
N ARG A 277 14.81 -21.65 -10.58
CA ARG A 277 15.05 -21.20 -11.96
C ARG A 277 14.59 -19.77 -12.15
N GLU A 278 15.42 -18.98 -12.81
CA GLU A 278 15.02 -17.67 -13.34
C GLU A 278 13.92 -17.83 -14.39
N ARG A 279 13.04 -16.83 -14.49
CA ARG A 279 11.96 -16.79 -15.48
C ARG A 279 12.08 -15.53 -16.34
N PHE A 280 11.74 -15.66 -17.61
CA PHE A 280 11.61 -14.55 -18.55
C PHE A 280 10.20 -14.46 -19.13
N SER A 281 9.73 -13.24 -19.38
CA SER A 281 8.49 -13.02 -20.13
C SER A 281 8.46 -11.69 -20.84
N ILE A 282 7.84 -11.67 -22.03
CA ILE A 282 7.89 -10.57 -22.99
C ILE A 282 6.45 -10.18 -23.40
N PRO A 283 5.66 -9.55 -22.51
CA PRO A 283 4.38 -8.97 -22.88
C PRO A 283 4.54 -7.81 -23.87
N PHE A 284 3.72 -7.86 -24.92
CA PHE A 284 3.41 -6.77 -25.83
C PHE A 284 2.02 -6.24 -25.47
N PHE A 285 1.92 -4.94 -25.18
CA PHE A 285 0.68 -4.28 -24.78
C PHE A 285 0.11 -3.51 -25.97
N PHE A 286 -1.01 -3.97 -26.52
CA PHE A 286 -1.71 -3.33 -27.63
C PHE A 286 -2.70 -2.30 -27.10
N ASN A 287 -2.37 -1.03 -27.30
CA ASN A 287 -3.04 0.12 -26.70
C ASN A 287 -3.44 1.13 -27.78
N PRO A 288 -4.59 1.80 -27.63
CA PRO A 288 -5.02 2.79 -28.61
C PRO A 288 -4.19 4.07 -28.58
N ALA A 289 -4.50 4.98 -29.49
CA ALA A 289 -3.96 6.33 -29.51
C ALA A 289 -4.19 7.08 -28.20
N HIS A 290 -3.23 7.90 -27.77
CA HIS A 290 -3.32 8.66 -26.52
C HIS A 290 -4.52 9.62 -26.47
N HIS A 291 -4.99 10.12 -27.61
CA HIS A 291 -6.13 11.03 -27.70
C HIS A 291 -7.49 10.31 -27.69
N LEU A 292 -7.52 8.96 -27.71
CA LEU A 292 -8.76 8.22 -27.80
C LEU A 292 -9.63 8.40 -26.55
N TRP A 293 -10.93 8.64 -26.78
CA TRP A 293 -11.95 8.54 -25.74
C TRP A 293 -12.55 7.13 -25.71
N VAL A 294 -12.30 6.43 -24.62
CA VAL A 294 -12.78 5.06 -24.38
C VAL A 294 -14.14 5.14 -23.71
N GLN A 295 -15.14 4.49 -24.31
CA GLN A 295 -16.52 4.41 -23.83
C GLN A 295 -17.21 3.16 -24.38
N PRO A 296 -18.31 2.69 -23.78
CA PRO A 296 -19.07 1.58 -24.33
C PRO A 296 -19.52 1.83 -25.77
N LEU A 297 -19.36 0.82 -26.63
CA LEU A 297 -19.81 0.90 -28.03
C LEU A 297 -21.34 0.88 -28.08
N GLU A 298 -21.94 1.83 -28.79
CA GLU A 298 -23.40 1.96 -28.92
C GLU A 298 -24.02 0.68 -29.50
N GLU A 299 -23.32 0.03 -30.44
CA GLU A 299 -23.73 -1.23 -31.05
C GLU A 299 -23.86 -2.37 -30.02
N LEU A 300 -23.13 -2.30 -28.90
CA LEU A 300 -23.05 -3.34 -27.88
C LEU A 300 -23.83 -3.02 -26.59
N THR A 301 -24.32 -1.79 -26.43
CA THR A 301 -25.21 -1.45 -25.30
C THR A 301 -26.63 -1.96 -25.50
N LYS A 302 -27.03 -2.31 -26.74
CA LYS A 302 -28.35 -2.87 -27.09
C LYS A 302 -29.53 -2.03 -26.55
N GLY A 303 -29.35 -0.72 -26.46
CA GLY A 303 -30.36 0.22 -25.93
C GLY A 303 -30.42 0.30 -24.40
N GLU A 304 -29.57 -0.45 -23.68
CA GLU A 304 -29.41 -0.34 -22.23
C GLU A 304 -28.52 0.86 -21.86
N LYS A 305 -28.63 1.31 -20.60
CA LYS A 305 -27.78 2.38 -20.07
C LYS A 305 -26.30 1.92 -20.03
N PRO A 306 -25.35 2.68 -20.60
CA PRO A 306 -23.93 2.36 -20.53
C PRO A 306 -23.45 2.22 -19.08
N LYS A 307 -22.66 1.17 -18.80
CA LYS A 307 -22.14 0.90 -17.44
C LYS A 307 -20.92 1.75 -17.09
N TYR A 308 -20.20 2.22 -18.12
CA TYR A 308 -18.98 2.99 -17.98
C TYR A 308 -19.18 4.43 -18.45
N ARG A 309 -18.50 5.36 -17.77
CA ARG A 309 -18.36 6.74 -18.24
C ARG A 309 -17.21 6.81 -19.24
N ALA A 310 -17.36 7.67 -20.24
CA ALA A 310 -16.29 7.95 -21.19
C ALA A 310 -15.07 8.55 -20.48
N TYR A 311 -13.87 8.16 -20.89
CA TYR A 311 -12.62 8.72 -20.40
C TYR A 311 -11.55 8.78 -21.51
N ASN A 312 -10.61 9.71 -21.39
CA ASN A 312 -9.47 9.78 -22.33
C ASN A 312 -8.36 8.79 -21.93
N TRP A 313 -7.93 7.95 -22.87
CA TRP A 313 -6.90 6.92 -22.68
C TRP A 313 -5.57 7.50 -22.23
N GLY A 314 -5.04 8.51 -22.92
CA GLY A 314 -3.73 9.09 -22.60
C GLY A 314 -3.68 9.71 -21.19
N LYS A 315 -4.76 10.38 -20.76
CA LYS A 315 -4.88 10.92 -19.40
C LYS A 315 -4.94 9.82 -18.35
N PHE A 316 -5.68 8.76 -18.64
CA PHE A 316 -5.75 7.58 -17.77
C PHE A 316 -4.39 6.86 -17.68
N PHE A 317 -3.73 6.64 -18.81
CA PHE A 317 -2.40 6.03 -18.92
C PHE A 317 -1.35 6.84 -18.13
N THR A 318 -1.39 8.17 -18.21
CA THR A 318 -0.49 9.07 -17.48
C THR A 318 -0.72 9.02 -15.96
N THR A 319 -1.98 8.86 -15.52
CA THR A 319 -2.33 8.67 -14.10
C THR A 319 -1.76 7.36 -13.57
N ARG A 320 -1.92 6.26 -14.32
CA ARG A 320 -1.42 4.93 -13.97
C ARG A 320 0.11 4.86 -13.98
N LYS A 321 0.80 5.52 -14.93
CA LYS A 321 2.27 5.58 -14.93
C LYS A 321 2.85 6.32 -13.73
N ARG A 322 2.14 7.28 -13.13
CA ARG A 322 2.53 7.87 -11.84
C ARG A 322 2.31 6.93 -10.64
N MET A 323 1.51 5.88 -10.77
CA MET A 323 1.33 4.84 -9.74
C MET A 323 2.41 3.75 -9.76
N TYR A 324 3.25 3.70 -10.79
CA TYR A 324 4.50 2.94 -10.77
C TYR A 324 5.61 3.90 -10.35
N PRO A 325 6.29 3.69 -9.21
CA PRO A 325 7.27 4.65 -8.73
C PRO A 325 8.35 4.83 -9.80
N LEU A 326 8.51 6.07 -10.30
CA LEU A 326 9.64 6.43 -11.15
C LEU A 326 10.93 6.35 -10.30
N ALA A 327 12.10 6.29 -10.94
CA ALA A 327 13.40 6.30 -10.25
C ALA A 327 13.61 7.54 -9.34
N SER A 328 12.74 8.54 -9.44
CA SER A 328 12.65 9.72 -8.59
C SER A 328 11.51 9.71 -7.57
N GLU A 329 10.85 8.57 -7.33
CA GLU A 329 10.40 8.27 -5.98
C GLU A 329 11.58 7.80 -5.10
N ARG A 330 12.75 8.43 -5.25
CA ARG A 330 13.11 9.29 -4.11
C ARG A 330 11.99 10.32 -3.96
N ARG A 331 10.88 9.93 -3.29
CA ARG A 331 10.36 10.84 -2.25
C ARG A 331 11.65 11.36 -1.64
N GLN A 332 11.93 12.67 -1.65
CA GLN A 332 12.96 13.21 -0.75
C GLN A 332 12.79 12.41 0.52
N ALA A 333 13.69 11.46 0.80
CA ALA A 333 13.32 10.29 1.62
C ALA A 333 12.72 10.90 2.86
N ASN A 334 11.40 10.77 3.04
CA ASN A 334 10.67 11.67 3.95
C ASN A 334 11.47 11.59 5.23
N PRO A 335 12.13 12.69 5.66
CA PRO A 335 13.35 12.59 6.46
C PRO A 335 13.08 11.61 7.57
N VAL A 336 13.80 10.48 7.61
CA VAL A 336 13.43 9.35 8.45
C VAL A 336 13.23 9.86 9.88
N LYS A 337 11.96 9.88 10.32
CA LYS A 337 11.62 10.38 11.64
C LYS A 337 11.68 9.26 12.67
N HIS A 338 11.93 9.65 13.91
CA HIS A 338 11.80 8.79 15.05
C HIS A 338 10.49 9.09 15.77
N PHE A 339 9.57 8.13 15.79
CA PHE A 339 8.34 8.20 16.58
C PHE A 339 8.52 7.48 17.91
N VAL A 340 8.15 8.15 19.00
CA VAL A 340 8.12 7.57 20.35
C VAL A 340 6.67 7.53 20.81
N LEU A 341 6.14 6.32 20.99
CA LEU A 341 4.73 6.07 21.27
C LEU A 341 4.54 5.71 22.74
N VAL A 342 3.68 6.45 23.43
CA VAL A 342 3.44 6.34 24.87
C VAL A 342 1.97 6.03 25.13
N HIS A 343 1.73 4.89 25.78
CA HIS A 343 0.39 4.36 26.02
C HIS A 343 -0.38 5.09 27.13
N GLY A 344 -1.70 4.86 27.15
CA GLY A 344 -2.61 5.33 28.20
C GLY A 344 -2.71 4.42 29.44
N ALA A 345 -3.64 4.75 30.33
CA ALA A 345 -3.90 3.97 31.55
C ALA A 345 -4.22 2.50 31.23
N CYS A 346 -3.70 1.59 32.06
CA CYS A 346 -3.86 0.13 32.01
C CYS A 346 -3.31 -0.60 30.78
N HIS A 347 -2.86 0.13 29.77
CA HIS A 347 -2.28 -0.42 28.54
C HIS A 347 -0.76 -0.55 28.67
N GLY A 348 -0.12 -1.11 27.66
CA GLY A 348 1.33 -1.09 27.45
C GLY A 348 1.64 -0.71 26.00
N ALA A 349 2.93 -0.72 25.64
CA ALA A 349 3.44 -0.51 24.28
C ALA A 349 2.72 -1.37 23.23
N TRP A 350 2.23 -2.54 23.63
CA TRP A 350 1.46 -3.45 22.79
C TRP A 350 0.23 -2.80 22.13
N CYS A 351 -0.38 -1.77 22.75
CA CYS A 351 -1.56 -1.12 22.16
C CYS A 351 -1.22 -0.36 20.87
N TRP A 352 0.06 -0.08 20.61
CA TRP A 352 0.51 0.60 19.41
C TRP A 352 0.86 -0.35 18.25
N TYR A 353 0.66 -1.67 18.37
CA TYR A 353 1.21 -2.65 17.41
C TYR A 353 0.86 -2.34 15.94
N LYS A 354 -0.38 -1.92 15.64
CA LYS A 354 -0.80 -1.54 14.28
C LYS A 354 -0.07 -0.30 13.79
N ILE A 355 0.07 0.72 14.63
CA ILE A 355 0.75 1.97 14.30
C ILE A 355 2.25 1.76 14.16
N VAL A 356 2.85 0.92 15.00
CA VAL A 356 4.26 0.50 14.87
C VAL A 356 4.48 -0.17 13.52
N ALA A 357 3.62 -1.11 13.13
CA ALA A 357 3.72 -1.78 11.83
C ALA A 357 3.63 -0.78 10.66
N LEU A 358 2.63 0.10 10.67
CA LEU A 358 2.41 1.09 9.61
C LEU A 358 3.53 2.14 9.51
N LEU A 359 4.02 2.66 10.64
CA LEU A 359 5.11 3.64 10.63
C LEU A 359 6.44 3.02 10.23
N LYS A 360 6.75 1.79 10.68
CA LYS A 360 7.96 1.06 10.24
C LYS A 360 7.90 0.71 8.76
N SER A 361 6.74 0.27 8.25
CA SER A 361 6.58 0.01 6.80
C SER A 361 6.68 1.28 5.95
N SER A 362 6.57 2.46 6.57
CA SER A 362 6.79 3.77 5.93
C SER A 362 8.24 4.25 6.01
N GLY A 363 9.16 3.43 6.54
CA GLY A 363 10.59 3.73 6.64
C GLY A 363 11.00 4.55 7.88
N HIS A 364 10.11 4.73 8.86
CA HIS A 364 10.40 5.49 10.08
C HIS A 364 11.00 4.61 11.20
N LYS A 365 11.84 5.22 12.04
CA LYS A 365 12.27 4.63 13.33
C LYS A 365 11.10 4.76 14.31
N VAL A 366 10.75 3.68 15.00
CA VAL A 366 9.60 3.69 15.92
C VAL A 366 9.95 2.96 17.21
N THR A 367 9.78 3.64 18.34
CA THR A 367 9.93 3.10 19.67
C THR A 367 8.60 3.22 20.41
N ALA A 368 7.95 2.09 20.71
CA ALA A 368 6.81 2.05 21.62
C ALA A 368 7.32 1.66 23.01
N LEU A 369 7.03 2.46 24.03
CA LEU A 369 7.57 2.30 25.37
C LEU A 369 6.51 1.80 26.35
N ASP A 370 6.89 0.85 27.19
CA ASP A 370 6.16 0.52 28.41
C ASP A 370 6.59 1.47 29.53
N LEU A 371 5.65 2.27 30.03
CA LEU A 371 5.86 3.01 31.28
C LEU A 371 5.98 2.04 32.46
N ALA A 372 6.45 2.52 33.61
CA ALA A 372 6.75 1.60 34.71
C ALA A 372 5.48 0.86 35.17
N ALA A 373 5.64 -0.42 35.52
CA ALA A 373 4.54 -1.33 35.85
C ALA A 373 3.47 -1.56 34.76
N SER A 374 3.75 -1.19 33.51
CA SER A 374 2.86 -1.38 32.36
C SER A 374 3.43 -2.38 31.36
N GLY A 375 2.57 -2.97 30.52
CA GLY A 375 2.97 -3.98 29.51
C GLY A 375 3.95 -5.03 30.05
N ILE A 376 5.13 -5.14 29.44
CA ILE A 376 6.16 -6.11 29.85
C ILE A 376 7.17 -5.57 30.88
N ASN A 377 6.98 -4.34 31.39
CA ASN A 377 7.86 -3.78 32.41
C ASN A 377 7.83 -4.64 33.70
N PRO A 378 8.98 -5.01 34.29
CA PRO A 378 8.99 -5.97 35.39
C PRO A 378 8.44 -5.43 36.71
N LYS A 379 8.41 -4.10 36.91
CA LYS A 379 7.87 -3.50 38.14
C LYS A 379 6.38 -3.83 38.28
N GLN A 380 5.89 -3.94 39.51
CA GLN A 380 4.46 -4.07 39.79
C GLN A 380 3.88 -2.73 40.23
N VAL A 381 2.55 -2.59 40.12
CA VAL A 381 1.86 -1.33 40.45
C VAL A 381 2.06 -0.90 41.91
N GLY A 382 2.25 -1.87 42.82
CA GLY A 382 2.51 -1.63 44.25
C GLY A 382 3.93 -1.14 44.55
N ASP A 383 4.87 -1.32 43.62
CA ASP A 383 6.25 -0.86 43.78
C ASP A 383 6.39 0.64 43.49
N LEU A 384 5.43 1.23 42.76
CA LEU A 384 5.48 2.64 42.36
C LEU A 384 5.10 3.57 43.50
N ARG A 385 6.04 4.41 43.91
CA ARG A 385 5.86 5.39 44.99
C ARG A 385 5.53 6.80 44.50
N SER A 386 5.86 7.12 43.25
CA SER A 386 5.61 8.44 42.66
C SER A 386 5.28 8.36 41.18
N ILE A 387 4.63 9.41 40.65
CA ILE A 387 4.38 9.53 39.21
C ILE A 387 5.70 9.70 38.43
N SER A 388 6.74 10.21 39.09
CA SER A 388 8.08 10.26 38.53
C SER A 388 8.59 8.86 38.18
N GLU A 389 8.43 7.88 39.06
CA GLU A 389 8.81 6.49 38.78
C GLU A 389 7.99 5.89 37.64
N TYR A 390 6.70 6.25 37.52
CA TYR A 390 5.87 5.84 36.40
C TYR A 390 6.41 6.33 35.05
N PHE A 391 6.83 7.60 34.99
CA PHE A 391 7.39 8.22 33.79
C PHE A 391 8.87 7.89 33.54
N GLN A 392 9.53 7.18 34.46
CA GLN A 392 10.97 6.92 34.40
C GLN A 392 11.40 6.28 33.07
N PRO A 393 10.73 5.23 32.51
CA PRO A 393 11.18 4.63 31.25
C PRO A 393 11.22 5.60 30.07
N LEU A 394 10.26 6.53 29.99
CA LEU A 394 10.27 7.56 28.95
C LEU A 394 11.40 8.56 29.18
N ARG A 395 11.66 8.96 30.43
CA ARG A 395 12.77 9.87 30.73
C ARG A 395 14.12 9.25 30.39
N ASP A 396 14.38 8.04 30.87
CA ASP A 396 15.63 7.32 30.62
C ASP A 396 15.86 7.16 29.11
N PHE A 397 14.78 6.86 28.36
CA PHE A 397 14.84 6.81 26.91
C PHE A 397 15.19 8.16 26.26
N MET A 398 14.50 9.24 26.65
CA MET A 398 14.78 10.58 26.12
C MET A 398 16.19 11.05 26.48
N GLU A 399 16.71 10.72 27.66
CA GLU A 399 18.11 10.97 28.06
C GLU A 399 19.08 10.24 27.15
N SER A 400 18.77 8.98 26.79
CA SER A 400 19.62 8.14 25.94
C SER A 400 19.69 8.56 24.46
N LEU A 401 18.75 9.38 23.98
CA LEU A 401 18.78 9.86 22.60
C LEU A 401 20.02 10.74 22.33
N PRO A 402 20.67 10.61 21.17
CA PRO A 402 21.74 11.52 20.74
C PRO A 402 21.32 12.99 20.80
N ALA A 403 22.29 13.89 21.02
CA ALA A 403 22.02 15.32 21.20
C ALA A 403 21.42 16.00 19.95
N ASP A 404 21.69 15.46 18.76
CA ASP A 404 21.19 15.90 17.46
C ASP A 404 19.90 15.18 17.03
N GLU A 405 19.45 14.15 17.76
CA GLU A 405 18.26 13.38 17.43
C GLU A 405 17.01 14.01 18.05
N ARG A 406 16.02 14.35 17.20
CA ARG A 406 14.72 14.86 17.62
C ARG A 406 13.61 13.87 17.28
N ALA A 407 12.78 13.53 18.27
CA ALA A 407 11.71 12.57 18.13
C ALA A 407 10.32 13.24 18.07
N VAL A 408 9.42 12.60 17.33
CA VAL A 408 7.97 12.86 17.37
C VAL A 408 7.41 12.10 18.57
N LEU A 409 6.98 12.82 19.61
CA LEU A 409 6.36 12.21 20.79
C LEU A 409 4.87 12.05 20.57
N VAL A 410 4.32 10.84 20.74
CA VAL A 410 2.90 10.57 20.60
C VAL A 410 2.38 9.96 21.89
N GLY A 411 1.53 10.70 22.60
CA GLY A 411 0.93 10.28 23.86
C GLY A 411 -0.56 10.01 23.68
N HIS A 412 -1.02 8.86 24.15
CA HIS A 412 -2.45 8.50 24.20
C HIS A 412 -2.99 8.61 25.62
N SER A 413 -4.18 9.18 25.79
CA SER A 413 -4.88 9.19 27.08
C SER A 413 -3.98 9.71 28.22
N LEU A 414 -3.78 8.94 29.29
CA LEU A 414 -2.87 9.27 30.41
C LEU A 414 -1.41 9.50 29.96
N GLY A 415 -0.97 8.88 28.86
CA GLY A 415 0.36 9.06 28.28
C GLY A 415 0.64 10.51 27.86
N GLY A 416 -0.40 11.33 27.69
CA GLY A 416 -0.30 12.78 27.52
C GLY A 416 0.50 13.46 28.64
N LEU A 417 0.33 13.02 29.90
CA LEU A 417 1.08 13.58 31.03
C LEU A 417 2.58 13.27 30.95
N ALA A 418 2.92 12.05 30.54
CA ALA A 418 4.30 11.61 30.39
C ALA A 418 5.02 12.42 29.30
N ILE A 419 4.37 12.61 28.14
CA ILE A 419 4.96 13.42 27.07
C ILE A 419 5.02 14.91 27.44
N SER A 420 4.08 15.45 28.23
CA SER A 420 4.16 16.82 28.75
C SER A 420 5.38 17.01 29.66
N GLN A 421 5.67 16.05 30.53
CA GLN A 421 6.88 16.07 31.35
C GLN A 421 8.15 15.98 30.48
N ALA A 422 8.14 15.11 29.46
CA ALA A 422 9.27 14.97 28.54
C ALA A 422 9.54 16.27 27.75
N MET A 423 8.49 16.98 27.34
CA MET A 423 8.61 18.29 26.69
C MET A 423 9.20 19.36 27.62
N GLU A 424 8.90 19.32 28.92
CA GLU A 424 9.48 20.25 29.89
C GLU A 424 10.97 19.95 30.17
N LYS A 425 11.33 18.65 30.25
CA LYS A 425 12.69 18.21 30.57
C LYS A 425 13.63 18.23 29.36
N PHE A 426 13.14 17.86 28.18
CA PHE A 426 13.93 17.66 26.95
C PHE A 426 13.33 18.39 25.73
N PRO A 427 13.00 19.69 25.81
CA PRO A 427 12.35 20.41 24.70
C PRO A 427 13.16 20.36 23.40
N GLU A 428 14.49 20.33 23.50
CA GLU A 428 15.41 20.26 22.36
C GLU A 428 15.34 18.91 21.62
N LYS A 429 15.00 17.82 22.29
CA LYS A 429 14.91 16.47 21.72
C LYS A 429 13.53 16.13 21.15
N VAL A 430 12.57 17.07 21.20
CA VAL A 430 11.22 16.87 20.67
C VAL A 430 11.00 17.72 19.43
N SER A 431 10.66 17.09 18.30
CA SER A 431 10.29 17.81 17.08
C SER A 431 8.87 18.36 17.17
N VAL A 432 7.93 17.50 17.55
CA VAL A 432 6.52 17.80 17.78
C VAL A 432 5.93 16.79 18.75
N ALA A 433 5.02 17.25 19.60
CA ALA A 433 4.25 16.44 20.52
C ALA A 433 2.81 16.28 20.02
N VAL A 434 2.33 15.03 19.94
CA VAL A 434 1.00 14.67 19.45
C VAL A 434 0.20 14.04 20.58
N PHE A 435 -0.92 14.68 20.92
CA PHE A 435 -1.85 14.25 21.96
C PHE A 435 -3.04 13.56 21.30
N VAL A 436 -3.13 12.23 21.42
CA VAL A 436 -4.21 11.42 20.82
C VAL A 436 -5.24 11.11 21.90
N THR A 437 -6.38 11.83 21.87
CA THR A 437 -7.39 11.82 22.95
C THR A 437 -6.76 11.83 24.36
N ALA A 438 -5.72 12.65 24.52
CA ALA A 438 -4.81 12.58 25.66
C ALA A 438 -4.97 13.75 26.62
N SER A 439 -4.57 13.56 27.88
CA SER A 439 -4.49 14.65 28.85
C SER A 439 -3.42 15.64 28.43
N MET A 440 -3.77 16.93 28.27
CA MET A 440 -2.86 17.98 27.81
C MET A 440 -2.83 19.15 28.79
N PRO A 441 -2.15 19.02 29.95
CA PRO A 441 -1.93 20.13 30.87
C PRO A 441 -1.05 21.21 30.23
N GLY A 442 -1.08 22.42 30.78
CA GLY A 442 -0.27 23.54 30.31
C GLY A 442 0.21 24.44 31.45
N PRO A 443 1.08 25.42 31.16
CA PRO A 443 1.66 26.29 32.19
C PRO A 443 0.61 27.06 33.01
N THR A 444 -0.51 27.42 32.39
CA THR A 444 -1.64 28.12 33.01
C THR A 444 -2.86 27.22 33.23
N PHE A 445 -2.76 25.94 32.85
CA PHE A 445 -3.82 24.96 32.92
C PHE A 445 -3.28 23.70 33.62
N ASN A 446 -3.27 23.76 34.96
CA ASN A 446 -2.60 22.75 35.77
C ASN A 446 -3.36 21.41 35.82
N ILE A 447 -2.65 20.37 36.26
CA ILE A 447 -3.17 19.00 36.30
C ILE A 447 -4.36 18.84 37.26
N SER A 448 -4.42 19.60 38.35
CA SER A 448 -5.54 19.54 39.31
C SER A 448 -6.85 19.99 38.66
N THR A 449 -6.84 21.08 37.89
CA THR A 449 -8.03 21.54 37.16
C THR A 449 -8.47 20.51 36.11
N LEU A 450 -7.51 19.92 35.40
CA LEU A 450 -7.78 18.87 34.42
C LEU A 450 -8.42 17.63 35.07
N ASN A 451 -7.89 17.19 36.22
CA ASN A 451 -8.41 16.03 36.97
C ASN A 451 -9.82 16.28 37.52
N GLN A 452 -10.07 17.46 38.09
CA GLN A 452 -11.41 17.83 38.60
C GLN A 452 -12.45 17.82 37.49
N GLU A 453 -12.15 18.44 36.34
CA GLU A 453 -13.10 18.48 35.23
C GLU A 453 -13.26 17.09 34.57
N SER A 454 -12.19 16.30 34.49
CA SER A 454 -12.26 14.90 34.06
C SER A 454 -13.20 14.08 34.94
N LEU A 455 -13.09 14.20 36.27
CA LEU A 455 -13.98 13.51 37.21
C LEU A 455 -15.43 13.97 37.05
N ARG A 456 -15.66 15.28 36.88
CA ARG A 456 -17.00 15.85 36.70
C ARG A 456 -17.69 15.34 35.43
N ARG A 457 -16.96 15.16 34.33
CA ARG A 457 -17.51 14.74 33.03
C ARG A 457 -17.46 13.23 32.80
N ARG A 458 -16.81 12.48 33.69
CA ARG A 458 -16.59 11.04 33.55
C ARG A 458 -17.92 10.29 33.49
N GLY A 459 -18.05 9.41 32.49
CA GLY A 459 -19.14 8.45 32.43
C GLY A 459 -18.97 7.28 33.42
N PRO A 460 -19.94 6.36 33.49
CA PRO A 460 -19.83 5.18 34.33
C PRO A 460 -18.64 4.30 33.90
N LEU A 461 -17.83 3.85 34.86
CA LEU A 461 -16.72 2.91 34.64
C LEU A 461 -17.16 1.44 34.67
N LEU A 462 -18.47 1.19 34.75
CA LEU A 462 -19.11 -0.13 34.72
C LEU A 462 -18.47 -1.10 35.73
N ASP A 463 -17.95 -2.22 35.26
CA ASP A 463 -17.35 -3.31 36.04
C ASP A 463 -15.84 -3.10 36.32
N SER A 464 -15.32 -1.89 36.08
CA SER A 464 -13.93 -1.57 36.39
C SER A 464 -13.66 -1.58 37.89
N GLN A 465 -12.44 -1.96 38.26
CA GLN A 465 -12.08 -2.23 39.65
C GLN A 465 -11.07 -1.21 40.16
N PHE A 466 -11.22 -0.86 41.43
CA PHE A 466 -10.29 -0.06 42.20
C PHE A 466 -9.68 -0.92 43.30
N THR A 467 -8.37 -0.80 43.48
CA THR A 467 -7.63 -1.45 44.57
C THR A 467 -7.41 -0.45 45.70
N TYR A 468 -7.47 -0.93 46.95
CA TYR A 468 -7.38 -0.11 48.16
C TYR A 468 -6.32 -0.69 49.12
N ASP A 469 -5.05 -0.70 48.71
CA ASP A 469 -3.97 -1.33 49.50
C ASP A 469 -3.78 -0.69 50.88
N ASN A 470 -4.14 0.59 51.00
CA ASN A 470 -4.09 1.35 52.25
C ASN A 470 -5.37 1.16 53.10
N GLY A 471 -6.27 0.25 52.73
CA GLY A 471 -7.55 0.01 53.39
C GLY A 471 -8.74 0.72 52.72
N PRO A 472 -9.97 0.21 52.93
CA PRO A 472 -11.17 0.60 52.16
C PRO A 472 -11.66 2.03 52.41
N ASN A 473 -11.24 2.66 53.51
CA ASN A 473 -11.61 4.04 53.85
C ASN A 473 -10.62 5.07 53.29
N ASN A 474 -9.56 4.63 52.62
CA ASN A 474 -8.56 5.50 51.99
C ASN A 474 -8.84 5.63 50.49
N PRO A 475 -8.27 6.64 49.80
CA PRO A 475 -8.36 6.74 48.35
C PRO A 475 -7.82 5.47 47.66
N PRO A 476 -8.39 5.09 46.50
CA PRO A 476 -7.93 3.92 45.77
C PRO A 476 -6.47 4.10 45.33
N THR A 477 -5.71 3.02 45.42
CA THR A 477 -4.28 2.96 45.13
C THR A 477 -4.01 2.53 43.68
N ALA A 478 -4.90 1.74 43.09
CA ALA A 478 -4.78 1.28 41.72
C ALA A 478 -6.14 1.20 41.02
N PHE A 479 -6.11 1.16 39.69
CA PHE A 479 -7.29 1.04 38.85
C PHE A 479 -7.02 0.07 37.70
N ILE A 480 -8.02 -0.75 37.35
CA ILE A 480 -8.01 -1.56 36.14
C ILE A 480 -9.39 -1.53 35.48
N PHE A 481 -9.43 -1.47 34.14
CA PHE A 481 -10.68 -1.52 33.40
C PHE A 481 -11.32 -2.91 33.48
N GLY A 482 -12.64 -2.94 33.65
CA GLY A 482 -13.43 -4.15 33.59
C GLY A 482 -13.82 -4.53 32.16
N PRO A 483 -14.09 -5.82 31.86
CA PRO A 483 -14.49 -6.28 30.53
C PRO A 483 -15.69 -5.55 29.88
N LEU A 484 -16.73 -5.21 30.65
CA LEU A 484 -17.88 -4.44 30.14
C LEU A 484 -17.48 -3.00 29.82
N CYS A 485 -16.66 -2.37 30.68
CA CYS A 485 -16.09 -1.06 30.40
C CYS A 485 -15.26 -1.07 29.11
N LEU A 486 -14.39 -2.08 28.94
CA LEU A 486 -13.57 -2.21 27.74
C LEU A 486 -14.41 -2.30 26.48
N SER A 487 -15.40 -3.19 26.45
CA SER A 487 -16.22 -3.39 25.26
C SER A 487 -17.15 -2.21 24.94
N LEU A 488 -17.72 -1.54 25.95
CA LEU A 488 -18.75 -0.52 25.72
C LEU A 488 -18.23 0.91 25.63
N ASN A 489 -17.08 1.20 26.25
CA ASN A 489 -16.55 2.56 26.42
C ASN A 489 -15.13 2.78 25.89
N VAL A 490 -14.32 1.72 25.73
CA VAL A 490 -12.90 1.86 25.35
C VAL A 490 -12.64 1.36 23.92
N TYR A 491 -13.19 0.20 23.57
CA TYR A 491 -13.00 -0.52 22.30
C TYR A 491 -14.30 -0.66 21.48
N GLN A 492 -15.31 0.17 21.76
CA GLN A 492 -16.66 0.01 21.20
C GLN A 492 -16.76 0.14 19.68
N MET A 493 -15.72 0.65 19.02
CA MET A 493 -15.61 0.71 17.56
C MET A 493 -14.39 -0.04 17.03
N SER A 494 -13.62 -0.68 17.92
CA SER A 494 -12.43 -1.44 17.58
C SER A 494 -12.81 -2.86 17.15
N PRO A 495 -12.02 -3.49 16.26
CA PRO A 495 -12.17 -4.91 15.94
C PRO A 495 -12.22 -5.79 17.19
N THR A 496 -13.04 -6.86 17.15
CA THR A 496 -13.23 -7.75 18.30
C THR A 496 -11.95 -8.46 18.73
N GLU A 497 -11.02 -8.67 17.80
CA GLU A 497 -9.69 -9.23 18.07
C GLU A 497 -8.83 -8.29 18.91
N ASP A 498 -8.93 -6.97 18.70
CA ASP A 498 -8.18 -5.99 19.50
C ASP A 498 -8.76 -5.86 20.91
N LEU A 499 -10.09 -5.93 21.04
CA LEU A 499 -10.74 -6.03 22.35
C LEU A 499 -10.28 -7.29 23.08
N ALA A 500 -10.26 -8.45 22.41
CA ALA A 500 -9.80 -9.71 22.99
C ALA A 500 -8.32 -9.66 23.39
N LEU A 501 -7.48 -8.97 22.61
CA LEU A 501 -6.08 -8.71 22.98
C LEU A 501 -5.99 -7.82 24.23
N GLY A 502 -6.81 -6.76 24.29
CA GLY A 502 -6.83 -5.85 25.42
C GLY A 502 -7.25 -6.52 26.73
N THR A 503 -8.25 -7.41 26.69
CA THR A 503 -8.71 -8.11 27.90
C THR A 503 -7.67 -9.04 28.51
N VAL A 504 -6.70 -9.53 27.73
CA VAL A 504 -5.65 -10.44 28.23
C VAL A 504 -4.33 -9.74 28.58
N LEU A 505 -4.06 -8.55 28.04
CA LEU A 505 -2.78 -7.84 28.23
C LEU A 505 -2.84 -6.64 29.19
N MET A 506 -4.03 -6.26 29.67
CA MET A 506 -4.15 -5.14 30.58
C MET A 506 -3.47 -5.37 31.92
N ARG A 507 -2.93 -4.30 32.49
CA ARG A 507 -2.36 -4.28 33.83
C ARG A 507 -2.96 -3.14 34.65
N PRO A 508 -3.06 -3.25 35.98
CA PRO A 508 -3.52 -2.14 36.81
C PRO A 508 -2.58 -0.93 36.70
N VAL A 509 -3.15 0.27 36.64
CA VAL A 509 -2.40 1.53 36.71
C VAL A 509 -2.41 2.06 38.15
N ARG A 510 -1.29 2.64 38.58
CA ARG A 510 -1.18 3.31 39.90
C ARG A 510 -1.95 4.62 39.87
N LEU A 511 -2.72 4.90 40.92
CA LEU A 511 -3.33 6.19 41.15
C LEU A 511 -2.43 7.01 42.09
N PHE A 512 -1.93 8.13 41.58
CA PHE A 512 -1.05 9.05 42.32
C PHE A 512 -1.85 10.17 42.97
N SER A 513 -1.34 10.71 44.08
CA SER A 513 -1.96 11.85 44.76
C SER A 513 -1.93 13.11 43.88
N GLU A 514 -2.83 14.06 44.12
CA GLU A 514 -2.81 15.34 43.40
C GLU A 514 -1.53 16.13 43.69
N GLU A 515 -0.97 15.99 44.89
CA GLU A 515 0.31 16.59 45.27
C GLU A 515 1.47 16.01 44.43
N ASP A 516 1.59 14.68 44.33
CA ASP A 516 2.62 14.03 43.52
C ASP A 516 2.56 14.47 42.05
N LYS A 517 1.35 14.52 41.48
CA LYS A 517 1.13 14.96 40.10
C LYS A 517 1.53 16.42 39.91
N SER A 518 1.12 17.28 40.84
CA SER A 518 1.36 18.73 40.74
C SER A 518 2.85 19.06 40.90
N ASN A 519 3.56 18.30 41.74
CA ASN A 519 5.00 18.46 41.92
C ASN A 519 5.80 18.00 40.69
N GLU A 520 5.37 16.94 39.99
CA GLU A 520 6.09 16.46 38.81
C GLU A 520 5.73 17.22 37.51
N LEU A 521 4.50 17.74 37.39
CA LEU A 521 3.99 18.40 36.18
C LEU A 521 4.03 19.94 36.29
N VAL A 522 5.16 20.48 36.72
CA VAL A 522 5.41 21.93 36.74
C VAL A 522 5.89 22.37 35.35
N LEU A 523 4.95 22.83 34.51
CA LEU A 523 5.21 23.19 33.11
C LEU A 523 5.53 24.67 32.94
N SER A 524 6.55 24.99 32.16
CA SER A 524 7.08 26.34 31.99
C SER A 524 7.12 26.76 30.50
N LYS A 525 7.92 27.79 30.21
CA LYS A 525 8.24 28.19 28.84
C LYS A 525 8.94 27.08 28.03
N LYS A 526 9.59 26.10 28.69
CA LYS A 526 10.22 24.96 28.01
C LYS A 526 9.17 24.07 27.34
N TYR A 527 8.16 23.62 28.10
CA TYR A 527 6.98 22.96 27.53
C TYR A 527 6.33 23.77 26.40
N ALA A 528 6.20 25.09 26.59
CA ALA A 528 5.58 25.96 25.60
C ALA A 528 6.38 26.10 24.29
N SER A 529 7.68 25.80 24.30
CA SER A 529 8.55 25.91 23.13
C SER A 529 8.37 24.77 22.12
N VAL A 530 7.84 23.62 22.56
CA VAL A 530 7.58 22.45 21.70
C VAL A 530 6.25 22.60 20.98
N LYS A 531 6.24 22.33 19.67
CA LYS A 531 5.02 22.31 18.86
C LYS A 531 4.07 21.20 19.30
N ARG A 532 2.79 21.53 19.43
CA ARG A 532 1.74 20.60 19.91
C ARG A 532 0.68 20.39 18.85
N VAL A 533 0.28 19.14 18.64
CA VAL A 533 -0.89 18.78 17.84
C VAL A 533 -1.82 17.92 18.68
N PHE A 534 -3.11 18.26 18.68
CA PHE A 534 -4.12 17.42 19.32
C PHE A 534 -4.92 16.66 18.26
N ILE A 535 -5.12 15.36 18.45
CA ILE A 535 -5.96 14.50 17.62
C ILE A 535 -7.19 14.11 18.42
N ILE A 536 -8.33 14.61 17.99
CA ILE A 536 -9.65 14.35 18.57
C ILE A 536 -10.16 12.99 18.08
N SER A 537 -10.66 12.19 19.01
CA SER A 537 -11.43 10.99 18.75
C SER A 537 -12.93 11.31 18.86
N GLU A 538 -13.69 11.18 17.77
CA GLU A 538 -15.08 11.66 17.70
C GLU A 538 -16.03 10.92 18.65
N GLU A 539 -15.91 9.60 18.73
CA GLU A 539 -16.84 8.70 19.44
C GLU A 539 -16.23 8.16 20.74
N ASP A 540 -15.23 8.86 21.29
CA ASP A 540 -14.61 8.50 22.56
C ASP A 540 -15.61 8.67 23.73
N LYS A 541 -15.87 7.58 24.46
CA LYS A 541 -16.80 7.56 25.59
C LYS A 541 -16.11 7.76 26.95
N LEU A 542 -14.79 7.65 27.02
CA LEU A 542 -14.01 7.91 28.22
C LEU A 542 -13.59 9.39 28.30
N VAL A 543 -12.90 9.87 27.27
CA VAL A 543 -12.49 11.26 27.13
C VAL A 543 -13.39 11.87 26.07
N LYS A 544 -14.63 12.19 26.46
CA LYS A 544 -15.66 12.64 25.51
C LYS A 544 -15.21 13.85 24.70
N LYS A 545 -15.71 13.94 23.46
CA LYS A 545 -15.35 15.01 22.52
C LYS A 545 -15.50 16.42 23.11
N ASP A 546 -16.55 16.67 23.89
CA ASP A 546 -16.76 17.96 24.57
C ASP A 546 -15.68 18.27 25.60
N PHE A 547 -15.16 17.25 26.30
CA PHE A 547 -14.04 17.40 27.23
C PHE A 547 -12.71 17.60 26.48
N GLN A 548 -12.49 16.89 25.38
CA GLN A 548 -11.33 17.11 24.50
C GLN A 548 -11.30 18.56 23.98
N LEU A 549 -12.43 19.05 23.46
CA LEU A 549 -12.57 20.43 22.97
C LEU A 549 -12.36 21.46 24.08
N TRP A 550 -12.88 21.21 25.28
CA TRP A 550 -12.66 22.07 26.43
C TRP A 550 -11.17 22.12 26.83
N MET A 551 -10.46 20.99 26.82
CA MET A 551 -9.01 20.97 27.07
C MET A 551 -8.24 21.77 26.01
N ILE A 552 -8.60 21.64 24.74
CA ILE A 552 -8.02 22.40 23.62
C ILE A 552 -8.26 23.90 23.81
N GLU A 553 -9.44 24.31 24.24
CA GLU A 553 -9.76 25.72 24.51
C GLU A 553 -8.90 26.29 25.65
N LYS A 554 -8.71 25.51 26.74
CA LYS A 554 -7.93 25.95 27.91
C LYS A 554 -6.42 25.93 27.68
N ASN A 555 -5.93 25.07 26.79
CA ASN A 555 -4.52 24.95 26.45
C ASN A 555 -4.33 24.74 24.94
N PRO A 556 -4.45 25.81 24.13
CA PRO A 556 -4.43 25.68 22.67
C PRO A 556 -3.14 25.02 22.13
N PRO A 557 -3.27 23.98 21.27
CA PRO A 557 -2.16 23.42 20.50
C PRO A 557 -1.95 24.21 19.18
N ASP A 558 -0.82 23.99 18.51
CA ASP A 558 -0.53 24.59 17.19
C ASP A 558 -1.41 24.03 16.07
N ALA A 559 -1.97 22.82 16.24
CA ALA A 559 -2.97 22.29 15.33
C ALA A 559 -3.91 21.30 16.03
N VAL A 560 -5.11 21.17 15.46
CA VAL A 560 -6.10 20.16 15.85
C VAL A 560 -6.47 19.33 14.63
N LYS A 561 -6.55 18.01 14.80
CA LYS A 561 -7.09 17.06 13.84
C LYS A 561 -8.22 16.29 14.50
N GLU A 562 -9.12 15.74 13.70
CA GLU A 562 -10.23 14.93 14.19
C GLU A 562 -10.35 13.67 13.34
N ILE A 563 -10.49 12.53 13.99
CA ILE A 563 -10.70 11.23 13.35
C ILE A 563 -12.14 10.80 13.63
N LYS A 564 -12.96 10.81 12.56
CA LYS A 564 -14.37 10.45 12.65
C LYS A 564 -14.59 8.97 12.87
N GLY A 565 -15.62 8.63 13.64
CA GLY A 565 -15.95 7.25 14.00
C GLY A 565 -14.79 6.48 14.65
N SER A 566 -13.96 7.15 15.46
CA SER A 566 -12.93 6.52 16.29
C SER A 566 -13.36 6.48 17.76
N ASP A 567 -13.12 5.34 18.40
CA ASP A 567 -13.27 5.15 19.84
C ASP A 567 -11.99 5.59 20.60
N HIS A 568 -11.98 5.42 21.93
CA HIS A 568 -10.85 5.80 22.78
C HIS A 568 -9.53 5.19 22.29
N MET A 569 -9.58 3.99 21.71
CA MET A 569 -8.44 3.30 21.14
C MET A 569 -8.32 3.60 19.63
N VAL A 570 -8.09 4.87 19.30
CA VAL A 570 -7.94 5.37 17.92
C VAL A 570 -6.95 4.54 17.09
N MET A 571 -5.86 4.07 17.72
CA MET A 571 -4.85 3.21 17.11
C MET A 571 -5.34 1.80 16.75
N MET A 572 -6.51 1.39 17.26
CA MET A 572 -7.16 0.10 16.99
C MET A 572 -8.37 0.26 16.06
N SER A 573 -9.25 1.23 16.35
CA SER A 573 -10.47 1.50 15.58
C SER A 573 -10.21 2.21 14.24
N LYS A 574 -9.24 3.13 14.19
CA LYS A 574 -8.88 3.92 13.00
C LYS A 574 -7.36 4.01 12.77
N PRO A 575 -6.65 2.87 12.68
CA PRO A 575 -5.19 2.83 12.60
C PRO A 575 -4.63 3.52 11.35
N LYS A 576 -5.32 3.40 10.21
CA LYS A 576 -4.85 3.97 8.93
C LYS A 576 -4.98 5.50 8.94
N GLU A 577 -6.10 6.02 9.40
CA GLU A 577 -6.35 7.46 9.51
C GLU A 577 -5.39 8.11 10.52
N LEU A 578 -5.17 7.47 11.68
CA LEU A 578 -4.18 7.93 12.65
C LEU A 578 -2.78 7.95 12.04
N TRP A 579 -2.38 6.89 11.33
CA TRP A 579 -1.09 6.82 10.63
C TRP A 579 -0.93 7.93 9.57
N VAL A 580 -1.96 8.23 8.78
CA VAL A 580 -1.93 9.35 7.81
C VAL A 580 -1.72 10.68 8.53
N HIS A 581 -2.41 10.93 9.64
CA HIS A 581 -2.22 12.15 10.41
C HIS A 581 -0.83 12.25 11.01
N LEU A 582 -0.30 11.17 11.58
CA LEU A 582 1.04 11.14 12.17
C LEU A 582 2.13 11.44 11.14
N GLN A 583 2.02 10.89 9.93
CA GLN A 583 2.95 11.23 8.83
C GLN A 583 2.88 12.70 8.45
N ALA A 584 1.67 13.22 8.18
CA ALA A 584 1.50 14.61 7.77
C ALA A 584 1.96 15.61 8.85
N ILE A 585 1.79 15.26 10.13
CA ILE A 585 2.31 16.05 11.26
C ILE A 585 3.84 16.02 11.26
N ALA A 586 4.44 14.83 11.14
CA ALA A 586 5.89 14.68 11.17
C ALA A 586 6.58 15.39 9.99
N GLU A 587 5.97 15.39 8.82
CA GLU A 587 6.41 16.18 7.66
C GLU A 587 6.33 17.68 7.93
N LYS A 588 5.21 18.16 8.48
CA LYS A 588 4.99 19.60 8.72
C LYS A 588 5.92 20.21 9.77
N TYR A 589 6.22 19.46 10.83
CA TYR A 589 7.00 19.95 11.98
C TYR A 589 8.42 19.37 12.03
N SER A 590 8.93 19.02 10.85
CA SER A 590 10.28 18.51 10.59
C SER A 590 11.39 19.46 11.00
#